data_AF-A0A8H5MWC1-F1
#
_entry.id   AF-A0A8H5MWC1-F1
#
_cell.length_a   1.000
_cell.length_b   1.000
_cell.length_c   1.000
_cell.angle_alpha   90.00
_cell.angle_beta   90.00
_cell.angle_gamma   90.00
#
_symmetry.space_group_name_H-M   'P 1'
#
loop_
_entity.id
_entity.type
_entity.pdbx_description
1 polymer ?
#
loop_
_entity_poly.entity_id
_entity_poly.type
_entity_poly.pdbx_seq_one_letter_code
_entity_poly.pdbx_strand_id
1 'polypeptide(L)'
;MNDITFTDCPSGPSAWSIASQWLDPGAQLAPLWKLIGSQLCLLAQEAHYPTEKQFEIILFLYAKVLPRIVPLNKGGKLNSPSRYTSLLTDDGTPIEYSWKWNNSASPPEIRYCIEAIGSHTGGPTDPYNYLETEKLLTQDLASCVPGLDLTWFYHFAKAFGIDQRQVASDNPNAPKSSMFVAFEHVLNGVVVKAYFLPSAEAGSGGRPTFETFASAARGVLTDAAALDATLDYVKNNTTGIDLVPDMLAVDCIDPTKSRLKVYVSSTATSFASIVSVMTLGGKISDMDRGIKELEQLLSLILGTESPISWDDELEVQGVFDKGLAHDFDLYERMTYYFDIAPSSKLPDVKLYIPVIRFGR
;
A
#
# COMPACT_ATOMS: atom_id res chain seq x y z
N MET A 1 9.16 31.47 -15.05
CA MET A 1 8.70 30.49 -16.05
C MET A 1 9.94 29.96 -16.74
N ASN A 2 10.47 28.85 -16.24
CA ASN A 2 11.54 28.15 -16.93
C ASN A 2 10.85 27.13 -17.84
N ASP A 3 11.12 27.22 -19.14
CA ASP A 3 10.71 26.24 -20.14
C ASP A 3 11.25 24.87 -19.74
N ILE A 4 10.39 24.04 -19.16
CA ILE A 4 10.58 22.59 -19.16
C ILE A 4 10.19 22.18 -20.58
N THR A 5 11.19 22.10 -21.45
CA THR A 5 11.03 21.44 -22.75
C THR A 5 10.54 20.03 -22.48
N PHE A 6 9.27 19.74 -22.82
CA PHE A 6 8.79 18.38 -22.97
C PHE A 6 9.68 17.71 -23.99
N THR A 7 10.63 16.89 -23.53
CA THR A 7 11.41 16.04 -24.43
C THR A 7 10.41 15.13 -25.12
N ASP A 8 10.37 15.21 -26.46
CA ASP A 8 9.57 14.33 -27.30
C ASP A 8 9.63 12.89 -26.77
N CYS A 9 8.45 12.29 -26.56
CA CYS A 9 8.34 10.87 -26.24
C CYS A 9 9.15 10.10 -27.30
N PRO A 10 10.07 9.19 -26.92
CA PRO A 10 11.00 8.62 -27.89
C PRO A 10 10.23 7.98 -29.04
N SER A 11 10.53 8.37 -30.28
CA SER A 11 9.86 7.91 -31.50
C SER A 11 10.19 6.46 -31.87
N GLY A 12 10.38 5.58 -30.88
CA GLY A 12 10.77 4.19 -31.02
C GLY A 12 9.85 3.25 -30.23
N PRO A 13 9.95 1.92 -30.47
CA PRO A 13 9.16 0.94 -29.74
C PRO A 13 9.51 0.98 -28.24
N SER A 14 8.48 0.95 -27.39
CA SER A 14 8.63 0.95 -25.94
C SER A 14 9.30 -0.34 -25.42
N ALA A 15 9.85 -0.29 -24.19
CA ALA A 15 10.47 -1.47 -23.57
C ALA A 15 9.52 -2.68 -23.53
N TRP A 16 8.24 -2.44 -23.22
CA TRP A 16 7.21 -3.48 -23.25
C TRP A 16 6.95 -4.03 -24.64
N SER A 17 6.90 -3.19 -25.68
CA SER A 17 6.63 -3.67 -27.04
C SER A 17 7.81 -4.46 -27.61
N ILE A 18 9.05 -4.09 -27.27
CA ILE A 18 10.25 -4.86 -27.59
C ILE A 18 10.24 -6.19 -26.85
N ALA A 19 10.01 -6.18 -25.53
CA ALA A 19 9.98 -7.40 -24.72
C ALA A 19 8.90 -8.38 -25.19
N SER A 20 7.74 -7.86 -25.59
CA SER A 20 6.61 -8.66 -26.11
C SER A 20 6.87 -9.36 -27.45
N GLN A 21 7.97 -9.03 -28.15
CA GLN A 21 8.40 -9.79 -29.34
C GLN A 21 9.05 -11.12 -28.97
N TRP A 22 9.58 -11.23 -27.75
CA TRP A 22 10.43 -12.36 -27.33
C TRP A 22 9.86 -13.14 -26.15
N LEU A 23 9.03 -12.49 -25.33
CA LEU A 23 8.43 -13.09 -24.14
C LEU A 23 7.04 -13.62 -24.47
N ASP A 24 6.79 -14.88 -24.13
CA ASP A 24 5.48 -15.52 -24.27
C ASP A 24 4.85 -15.74 -22.88
N PRO A 25 3.92 -14.85 -22.44
CA PRO A 25 3.22 -15.04 -21.17
C PRO A 25 2.26 -16.24 -21.18
N GLY A 26 2.05 -16.87 -22.35
CA GLY A 26 1.04 -17.90 -22.56
C GLY A 26 -0.37 -17.33 -22.63
N ALA A 27 -1.29 -18.13 -23.19
CA ALA A 27 -2.65 -17.68 -23.49
C ALA A 27 -3.43 -17.17 -22.27
N GLN A 28 -3.15 -17.70 -21.08
CA GLN A 28 -3.83 -17.32 -19.85
C GLN A 28 -3.42 -15.92 -19.35
N LEU A 29 -2.13 -15.57 -19.45
CA LEU A 29 -1.60 -14.32 -18.92
C LEU A 29 -1.48 -13.23 -20.00
N ALA A 30 -1.59 -13.57 -21.28
CA ALA A 30 -1.47 -12.62 -22.38
C ALA A 30 -2.37 -11.36 -22.26
N PRO A 31 -3.66 -11.45 -21.84
CA PRO A 31 -4.47 -10.25 -21.64
C PRO A 31 -3.94 -9.36 -20.52
N LEU A 32 -3.50 -9.96 -19.42
CA LEU A 32 -2.97 -9.24 -18.26
C LEU A 32 -1.60 -8.63 -18.55
N TRP A 33 -0.74 -9.37 -19.26
CA TRP A 33 0.53 -8.86 -19.77
C TRP A 33 0.34 -7.65 -20.67
N LYS A 34 -0.64 -7.69 -21.57
CA LYS A 34 -0.95 -6.55 -22.43
C LYS A 34 -1.44 -5.35 -21.63
N LEU A 35 -2.34 -5.56 -20.67
CA LEU A 35 -2.89 -4.48 -19.85
C LEU A 35 -1.83 -3.87 -18.93
N ILE A 36 -1.31 -4.67 -17.99
CA ILE A 36 -0.40 -4.22 -16.93
C ILE A 36 0.96 -3.83 -17.51
N GLY A 37 1.48 -4.64 -18.44
CA GLY A 37 2.79 -4.39 -19.03
C GLY A 37 2.84 -3.09 -19.82
N SER A 38 1.80 -2.78 -20.60
CA SER A 38 1.74 -1.51 -21.34
C SER A 38 1.53 -0.31 -20.41
N GLN A 39 0.68 -0.42 -19.39
CA GLN A 39 0.47 0.63 -18.39
C GLN A 39 1.74 0.93 -17.61
N LEU A 40 2.42 -0.09 -17.10
CA LEU A 40 3.65 0.07 -16.32
C LEU A 40 4.79 0.65 -17.16
N CYS A 41 4.86 0.27 -18.45
CA CYS A 41 5.81 0.87 -19.38
C CYS A 41 5.55 2.36 -19.59
N LEU A 42 4.29 2.74 -19.80
CA LEU A 42 3.91 4.14 -19.97
C LEU A 42 4.24 4.94 -18.70
N LEU A 43 3.88 4.41 -17.52
CA LEU A 43 4.26 5.04 -16.24
C LEU A 43 5.78 5.24 -16.13
N ALA A 44 6.58 4.28 -16.60
CA ALA A 44 8.05 4.36 -16.51
C ALA A 44 8.64 5.39 -17.47
N GLN A 45 8.02 5.56 -18.64
CA GLN A 45 8.40 6.58 -19.62
C GLN A 45 8.08 7.98 -19.09
N GLU A 46 6.87 8.19 -18.56
CA GLU A 46 6.44 9.47 -17.99
C GLU A 46 7.17 9.81 -16.68
N ALA A 47 7.64 8.80 -15.94
CA ALA A 47 8.55 8.98 -14.81
C ALA A 47 10.03 9.18 -15.23
N HIS A 48 10.30 9.29 -16.53
CA HIS A 48 11.63 9.53 -17.09
C HIS A 48 12.71 8.53 -16.66
N TYR A 49 12.33 7.26 -16.48
CA TYR A 49 13.32 6.21 -16.22
C TYR A 49 14.24 6.02 -17.42
N PRO A 50 15.56 5.77 -17.21
CA PRO A 50 16.45 5.30 -18.26
C PRO A 50 15.91 4.05 -18.93
N THR A 51 16.18 3.87 -20.23
CA THR A 51 15.66 2.75 -21.01
C THR A 51 16.00 1.39 -20.39
N GLU A 52 17.20 1.23 -19.85
CA GLU A 52 17.65 0.01 -19.16
C GLU A 52 16.76 -0.30 -17.96
N LYS A 53 16.37 0.75 -17.20
CA LYS A 53 15.50 0.61 -16.04
C LYS A 53 14.05 0.33 -16.45
N GLN A 54 13.57 0.89 -17.56
CA GLN A 54 12.28 0.52 -18.14
C GLN A 54 12.25 -0.98 -18.49
N PHE A 55 13.33 -1.51 -19.10
CA PHE A 55 13.45 -2.95 -19.34
C PHE A 55 13.49 -3.77 -18.04
N GLU A 56 14.26 -3.34 -17.03
CA GLU A 56 14.29 -4.01 -15.72
C GLU A 56 12.89 -4.12 -15.11
N ILE A 57 12.12 -3.02 -15.11
CA ILE A 57 10.75 -2.97 -14.58
C ILE A 57 9.85 -3.98 -15.32
N ILE A 58 9.91 -4.00 -16.65
CA ILE A 58 9.09 -4.87 -17.51
C ILE A 58 9.47 -6.34 -17.36
N LEU A 59 10.78 -6.65 -17.26
CA LEU A 59 11.27 -8.01 -17.04
C LEU A 59 10.93 -8.50 -15.63
N PHE A 60 11.03 -7.64 -14.61
CA PHE A 60 10.63 -7.96 -13.25
C PHE A 60 9.13 -8.27 -13.17
N LEU A 61 8.30 -7.43 -13.80
CA LEU A 61 6.85 -7.67 -13.91
C LEU A 61 6.60 -9.05 -14.53
N TYR A 62 7.17 -9.31 -15.71
CA TYR A 62 6.96 -10.55 -16.44
C TYR A 62 7.40 -11.79 -15.64
N ALA A 63 8.60 -11.75 -15.08
CA ALA A 63 9.23 -12.93 -14.49
C ALA A 63 8.79 -13.23 -13.06
N LYS A 64 8.42 -12.20 -12.28
CA LYS A 64 8.20 -12.32 -10.82
C LYS A 64 6.77 -12.03 -10.41
N VAL A 65 6.14 -11.02 -11.00
CA VAL A 65 4.84 -10.53 -10.54
C VAL A 65 3.69 -11.15 -11.32
N LEU A 66 3.73 -11.12 -12.64
CA LEU A 66 2.67 -11.60 -13.53
C LEU A 66 2.22 -13.04 -13.22
N PRO A 67 3.12 -14.01 -12.93
CA PRO A 67 2.72 -15.37 -12.57
C PRO A 67 1.99 -15.48 -11.23
N ARG A 68 2.02 -14.43 -10.40
CA ARG A 68 1.50 -14.37 -9.03
C ARG A 68 0.24 -13.52 -8.90
N ILE A 69 -0.23 -12.85 -9.95
CA ILE A 69 -1.42 -11.99 -9.89
C ILE A 69 -2.55 -12.52 -10.79
N VAL A 70 -2.63 -13.85 -10.92
CA VAL A 70 -3.58 -14.51 -11.81
C VAL A 70 -5.00 -14.41 -11.22
N PRO A 71 -5.98 -13.86 -11.95
CA PRO A 71 -7.36 -14.00 -11.53
C PRO A 71 -7.74 -15.48 -11.66
N LEU A 72 -8.03 -16.13 -10.53
CA LEU A 72 -8.56 -17.49 -10.47
C LEU A 72 -10.00 -17.52 -10.99
N ASN A 73 -10.16 -17.40 -12.31
CA ASN A 73 -11.38 -17.72 -13.01
C ASN A 73 -11.11 -18.41 -14.35
N LYS A 74 -11.83 -19.51 -14.58
CA LYS A 74 -11.98 -20.14 -15.89
C LYS A 74 -12.69 -19.15 -16.82
N GLY A 75 -11.93 -18.39 -17.59
CA GLY A 75 -12.50 -17.57 -18.68
C GLY A 75 -11.85 -16.21 -18.92
N GLY A 76 -10.84 -15.79 -18.14
CA GLY A 76 -10.07 -14.58 -18.42
C GLY A 76 -10.89 -13.27 -18.44
N LYS A 77 -12.14 -13.30 -17.97
CA LYS A 77 -12.96 -12.11 -17.75
C LYS A 77 -12.70 -11.60 -16.34
N LEU A 78 -12.33 -10.32 -16.25
CA LEU A 78 -12.15 -9.60 -14.97
C LEU A 78 -13.41 -9.69 -14.08
N ASN A 79 -14.59 -9.94 -14.68
CA ASN A 79 -15.90 -9.97 -14.00
C ASN A 79 -16.52 -11.38 -13.86
N SER A 80 -15.71 -12.44 -13.86
CA SER A 80 -16.20 -13.78 -13.48
C SER A 80 -16.06 -13.94 -11.95
N PRO A 81 -16.92 -14.71 -11.26
CA PRO A 81 -16.81 -14.84 -9.80
C PRO A 81 -15.53 -15.60 -9.43
N SER A 82 -14.46 -14.87 -9.08
CA SER A 82 -13.24 -15.48 -8.58
C SER A 82 -13.54 -16.14 -7.25
N ARG A 83 -12.82 -17.23 -6.94
CA ARG A 83 -12.87 -17.79 -5.58
C ARG A 83 -12.36 -16.81 -4.52
N TYR A 84 -11.68 -15.76 -4.94
CA TYR A 84 -10.96 -14.83 -4.08
C TYR A 84 -11.02 -13.40 -4.61
N THR A 85 -11.41 -12.47 -3.75
CA THR A 85 -11.46 -11.02 -4.02
C THR A 85 -10.39 -10.37 -3.16
N SER A 86 -9.46 -9.67 -3.80
CA SER A 86 -8.37 -8.98 -3.11
C SER A 86 -8.92 -7.76 -2.36
N LEU A 87 -8.44 -7.50 -1.15
CA LEU A 87 -8.72 -6.27 -0.39
C LEU A 87 -7.76 -5.13 -0.73
N LEU A 88 -6.86 -5.31 -1.70
CA LEU A 88 -5.91 -4.28 -2.10
C LEU A 88 -6.60 -3.10 -2.78
N THR A 89 -7.59 -3.39 -3.62
CA THR A 89 -8.36 -2.40 -4.38
C THR A 89 -9.84 -2.63 -4.17
N ASP A 90 -10.63 -1.58 -4.31
CA ASP A 90 -12.08 -1.63 -4.14
C ASP A 90 -12.77 -2.54 -5.17
N ASP A 91 -12.29 -2.53 -6.41
CA ASP A 91 -12.76 -3.43 -7.48
C ASP A 91 -12.32 -4.89 -7.33
N GLY A 92 -11.55 -5.21 -6.28
CA GLY A 92 -11.11 -6.56 -5.97
C GLY A 92 -9.93 -7.06 -6.79
N THR A 93 -9.29 -6.18 -7.57
CA THR A 93 -8.09 -6.52 -8.34
C THR A 93 -6.85 -6.64 -7.43
N PRO A 94 -5.89 -7.51 -7.80
CA PRO A 94 -4.73 -7.79 -6.94
C PRO A 94 -3.51 -6.90 -7.24
N ILE A 95 -3.70 -5.73 -7.85
CA ILE A 95 -2.61 -4.82 -8.20
C ILE A 95 -3.04 -3.36 -8.15
N GLU A 96 -2.20 -2.50 -7.57
CA GLU A 96 -2.37 -1.05 -7.55
C GLU A 96 -1.04 -0.36 -7.86
N TYR A 97 -1.04 0.62 -8.77
CA TYR A 97 0.15 1.42 -9.10
C TYR A 97 0.14 2.77 -8.39
N SER A 98 1.32 3.32 -8.13
CA SER A 98 1.48 4.66 -7.58
C SER A 98 2.78 5.30 -8.07
N TRP A 99 2.76 6.62 -8.18
CA TRP A 99 3.97 7.43 -8.29
C TRP A 99 4.32 8.04 -6.93
N LYS A 100 5.61 8.05 -6.65
CA LYS A 100 6.19 8.59 -5.43
C LYS A 100 7.15 9.70 -5.79
N TRP A 101 6.71 10.94 -5.60
CA TRP A 101 7.59 12.10 -5.66
C TRP A 101 8.32 12.26 -4.33
N ASN A 102 9.64 12.08 -4.34
CA ASN A 102 10.48 12.26 -3.15
C ASN A 102 10.78 13.73 -2.85
N ASN A 103 10.90 14.54 -3.91
CA ASN A 103 11.13 15.98 -3.84
C ASN A 103 10.64 16.64 -5.14
N SER A 104 10.58 17.98 -5.16
CA SER A 104 10.10 18.75 -6.31
C SER A 104 11.07 18.80 -7.50
N ALA A 105 12.30 18.30 -7.36
CA ALA A 105 13.37 18.42 -8.34
C ALA A 105 13.69 17.11 -9.09
N SER A 106 13.15 15.97 -8.65
CA SER A 106 13.37 14.67 -9.28
C SER A 106 12.07 14.11 -9.86
N PRO A 107 12.13 13.38 -11.00
CA PRO A 107 11.02 12.58 -11.49
C PRO A 107 10.51 11.60 -10.41
N PRO A 108 9.24 11.15 -10.49
CA PRO A 108 8.69 10.22 -9.53
C PRO A 108 9.31 8.84 -9.64
N GLU A 109 9.32 8.11 -8.53
CA GLU A 109 9.60 6.68 -8.53
C GLU A 109 8.29 5.91 -8.71
N ILE A 110 8.31 4.85 -9.52
CA ILE A 110 7.21 3.90 -9.62
C ILE A 110 7.22 2.98 -8.41
N ARG A 111 6.05 2.88 -7.78
CA ARG A 111 5.72 1.82 -6.85
C ARG A 111 4.47 1.11 -7.34
N TYR A 112 4.40 -0.19 -7.18
CA TYR A 112 3.12 -0.89 -7.21
C TYR A 112 3.03 -1.89 -6.08
N CYS A 113 1.81 -2.05 -5.58
CA CYS A 113 1.45 -3.05 -4.59
C CYS A 113 0.72 -4.19 -5.29
N ILE A 114 0.91 -5.41 -4.82
CA ILE A 114 0.16 -6.58 -5.27
C ILE A 114 -0.33 -7.39 -4.09
N GLU A 115 -1.40 -8.14 -4.32
CA GLU A 115 -1.72 -9.33 -3.55
C GLU A 115 -1.37 -10.55 -4.39
N ALA A 116 -0.41 -11.38 -3.94
CA ALA A 116 -0.06 -12.58 -4.67
C ALA A 116 -1.17 -13.63 -4.51
N ILE A 117 -1.72 -14.16 -5.61
CA ILE A 117 -2.82 -15.12 -5.68
C ILE A 117 -2.39 -16.33 -6.51
N GLY A 118 -2.47 -17.51 -5.88
CA GLY A 118 -2.09 -18.80 -6.46
C GLY A 118 -3.26 -19.78 -6.54
N SER A 119 -3.02 -21.00 -7.03
CA SER A 119 -4.06 -22.02 -7.22
C SER A 119 -4.77 -22.47 -5.94
N HIS A 120 -4.11 -22.29 -4.80
CA HIS A 120 -4.56 -22.70 -3.47
C HIS A 120 -5.28 -21.59 -2.70
N THR A 121 -5.14 -20.34 -3.14
CA THR A 121 -5.69 -19.15 -2.49
C THR A 121 -7.20 -19.25 -2.30
N GLY A 122 -7.66 -18.99 -1.07
CA GLY A 122 -9.06 -19.10 -0.66
C GLY A 122 -9.57 -20.55 -0.54
N GLY A 123 -8.70 -21.54 -0.77
CA GLY A 123 -8.99 -22.95 -0.60
C GLY A 123 -8.62 -23.47 0.79
N PRO A 124 -8.93 -24.74 1.12
CA PRO A 124 -8.66 -25.31 2.45
C PRO A 124 -7.18 -25.32 2.85
N THR A 125 -6.27 -25.30 1.88
CA THR A 125 -4.82 -25.32 2.10
C THR A 125 -4.21 -23.93 2.25
N ASP A 126 -4.90 -22.88 1.78
CA ASP A 126 -4.45 -21.48 1.88
C ASP A 126 -5.65 -20.52 2.01
N PRO A 127 -6.40 -20.62 3.11
CA PRO A 127 -7.67 -19.90 3.27
C PRO A 127 -7.52 -18.38 3.31
N TYR A 128 -6.36 -17.87 3.74
CA TYR A 128 -6.09 -16.43 3.94
C TYR A 128 -4.95 -15.91 3.06
N ASN A 129 -4.57 -16.65 2.02
CA ASN A 129 -3.63 -16.19 1.00
C ASN A 129 -2.22 -15.85 1.53
N TYR A 130 -1.67 -16.70 2.40
CA TYR A 130 -0.30 -16.55 2.90
C TYR A 130 0.73 -17.18 1.96
N LEU A 131 0.45 -18.39 1.48
CA LEU A 131 1.45 -19.24 0.82
C LEU A 131 2.02 -18.62 -0.45
N GLU A 132 1.17 -17.99 -1.26
CA GLU A 132 1.63 -17.43 -2.54
C GLU A 132 2.56 -16.23 -2.34
N THR A 133 2.27 -15.40 -1.34
CA THR A 133 3.11 -14.26 -0.97
C THR A 133 4.46 -14.72 -0.39
N GLU A 134 4.44 -15.69 0.52
CA GLU A 134 5.68 -16.28 1.06
C GLU A 134 6.54 -16.86 -0.07
N LYS A 135 5.92 -17.60 -0.99
CA LYS A 135 6.60 -18.20 -2.14
C LYS A 135 7.25 -17.15 -3.03
N LEU A 136 6.54 -16.06 -3.34
CA LEU A 136 7.08 -14.93 -4.10
C LEU A 136 8.33 -14.35 -3.42
N LEU A 137 8.26 -14.06 -2.13
CA LEU A 137 9.38 -13.46 -1.39
C LEU A 137 10.58 -14.41 -1.28
N THR A 138 10.34 -15.68 -0.97
CA THR A 138 11.40 -16.65 -0.62
C THR A 138 12.00 -17.37 -1.81
N GLN A 139 11.18 -17.78 -2.78
CA GLN A 139 11.64 -18.58 -3.92
C GLN A 139 11.97 -17.69 -5.12
N ASP A 140 11.15 -16.68 -5.39
CA ASP A 140 11.30 -15.89 -6.61
C ASP A 140 12.22 -14.68 -6.44
N LEU A 141 12.23 -14.04 -5.25
CA LEU A 141 12.91 -12.76 -5.05
C LEU A 141 14.21 -12.85 -4.24
N ALA A 142 14.29 -13.73 -3.23
CA ALA A 142 15.45 -13.80 -2.33
C ALA A 142 16.78 -14.03 -3.04
N SER A 143 16.79 -14.72 -4.19
CA SER A 143 18.00 -14.98 -4.96
C SER A 143 18.41 -13.84 -5.90
N CYS A 144 17.51 -12.90 -6.22
CA CYS A 144 17.73 -11.90 -7.26
C CYS A 144 17.47 -10.44 -6.86
N VAL A 145 16.94 -10.17 -5.67
CA VAL A 145 16.78 -8.82 -5.12
C VAL A 145 17.88 -8.57 -4.08
N PRO A 146 18.92 -7.79 -4.41
CA PRO A 146 20.00 -7.51 -3.47
C PRO A 146 19.49 -6.82 -2.21
N GLY A 147 19.92 -7.29 -1.05
CA GLY A 147 19.56 -6.71 0.24
C GLY A 147 18.13 -7.01 0.71
N LEU A 148 17.41 -7.93 0.05
CA LEU A 148 16.15 -8.45 0.58
C LEU A 148 16.40 -9.17 1.91
N ASP A 149 15.80 -8.66 2.97
CA ASP A 149 15.83 -9.27 4.29
C ASP A 149 14.39 -9.54 4.76
N LEU A 150 14.12 -10.80 5.10
CA LEU A 150 12.79 -11.27 5.49
C LEU A 150 12.65 -11.49 7.00
N THR A 151 13.61 -11.04 7.81
CA THR A 151 13.61 -11.22 9.27
C THR A 151 12.36 -10.61 9.90
N TRP A 152 12.06 -9.35 9.59
CA TRP A 152 10.83 -8.70 10.07
C TRP A 152 9.58 -9.29 9.42
N PHE A 153 9.66 -9.75 8.17
CA PHE A 153 8.54 -10.42 7.52
C PHE A 153 8.07 -11.64 8.32
N TYR A 154 8.99 -12.55 8.64
CA TYR A 154 8.66 -13.74 9.42
C TYR A 154 8.20 -13.42 10.84
N HIS A 155 8.81 -12.40 11.47
CA HIS A 155 8.38 -11.95 12.79
C HIS A 155 6.92 -11.53 12.79
N PHE A 156 6.51 -10.63 11.89
CA PHE A 156 5.14 -10.13 11.85
C PHE A 156 4.13 -11.16 11.34
N ALA A 157 4.50 -11.98 10.35
CA ALA A 157 3.66 -13.09 9.92
C ALA A 157 3.31 -14.02 11.09
N LYS A 158 4.30 -14.35 11.93
CA LYS A 158 4.11 -15.17 13.13
C LYS A 158 3.36 -14.43 14.24
N ALA A 159 3.73 -13.18 14.54
CA ALA A 159 3.13 -12.41 15.62
C ALA A 159 1.63 -12.16 15.40
N PHE A 160 1.20 -12.04 14.15
CA PHE A 160 -0.21 -11.92 13.76
C PHE A 160 -0.88 -13.26 13.44
N GLY A 161 -0.17 -14.38 13.65
CA GLY A 161 -0.66 -15.73 13.38
C GLY A 161 -1.03 -15.98 11.91
N ILE A 162 -0.51 -15.18 10.98
CA ILE A 162 -0.79 -15.28 9.54
C ILE A 162 -0.25 -16.59 8.97
N ASP A 163 0.96 -16.98 9.38
CA ASP A 163 1.64 -18.21 8.96
C ASP A 163 0.98 -19.50 9.50
N GLN A 164 0.15 -19.36 10.52
CA GLN A 164 -0.51 -20.46 11.24
C GLN A 164 -2.02 -20.49 11.00
N ARG A 165 -2.57 -19.63 10.13
CA ARG A 165 -4.02 -19.61 9.89
C ARG A 165 -4.46 -20.89 9.19
N GLN A 166 -4.92 -21.86 9.99
CA GLN A 166 -5.78 -22.92 9.50
C GLN A 166 -7.15 -22.34 9.12
N VAL A 167 -7.91 -23.03 8.29
CA VAL A 167 -9.31 -22.67 7.97
C VAL A 167 -10.02 -22.48 9.31
N ALA A 168 -10.27 -21.24 9.73
CA ALA A 168 -11.09 -21.04 10.89
C ALA A 168 -12.49 -21.49 10.47
N SER A 169 -12.92 -22.64 10.97
CA SER A 169 -14.33 -22.93 11.16
C SER A 169 -15.04 -21.84 11.99
N ASP A 170 -14.27 -20.92 12.60
CA ASP A 170 -14.70 -20.10 13.72
C ASP A 170 -14.89 -18.62 13.41
N ASN A 171 -14.58 -18.13 12.19
CA ASN A 171 -14.90 -16.75 11.83
C ASN A 171 -15.16 -16.53 10.33
N PRO A 172 -16.42 -16.64 9.85
CA PRO A 172 -16.79 -16.33 8.47
C PRO A 172 -16.58 -14.86 8.08
N ASN A 173 -16.36 -13.97 9.04
CA ASN A 173 -16.15 -12.53 8.83
C ASN A 173 -14.66 -12.13 8.80
N ALA A 174 -13.73 -13.09 8.85
CA ALA A 174 -12.31 -12.76 8.79
C ALA A 174 -11.93 -12.18 7.42
N PRO A 175 -11.10 -11.10 7.35
CA PRO A 175 -10.60 -10.57 6.09
C PRO A 175 -9.94 -11.67 5.26
N LYS A 176 -10.29 -11.76 3.98
CA LYS A 176 -9.74 -12.77 3.07
C LYS A 176 -8.26 -12.51 2.81
N SER A 177 -7.88 -11.25 2.59
CA SER A 177 -6.48 -10.82 2.46
C SER A 177 -5.79 -10.76 3.82
N SER A 178 -4.60 -11.37 3.87
CA SER A 178 -3.72 -11.30 5.04
C SER A 178 -2.46 -10.48 4.80
N MET A 179 -2.02 -10.34 3.55
CA MET A 179 -0.79 -9.64 3.22
C MET A 179 -0.83 -9.03 1.82
N PHE A 180 -0.10 -7.93 1.67
CA PHE A 180 0.26 -7.35 0.37
C PHE A 180 1.76 -7.17 0.27
N VAL A 181 2.28 -7.07 -0.95
CA VAL A 181 3.69 -6.78 -1.23
C VAL A 181 3.79 -5.60 -2.16
N ALA A 182 4.60 -4.60 -1.80
CA ALA A 182 4.92 -3.50 -2.71
C ALA A 182 6.36 -3.57 -3.21
N PHE A 183 6.52 -3.11 -4.45
CA PHE A 183 7.80 -2.98 -5.14
C PHE A 183 8.04 -1.51 -5.48
N GLU A 184 9.11 -0.94 -4.95
CA GLU A 184 9.60 0.38 -5.31
C GLU A 184 10.77 0.25 -6.27
N HIS A 185 10.58 0.70 -7.50
CA HIS A 185 11.60 0.67 -8.55
C HIS A 185 12.51 1.89 -8.44
N VAL A 186 13.42 1.87 -7.47
CA VAL A 186 14.45 2.93 -7.34
C VAL A 186 15.44 2.84 -8.50
N LEU A 187 16.22 3.91 -8.74
CA LEU A 187 17.18 3.95 -9.86
C LEU A 187 18.11 2.72 -9.88
N ASN A 188 18.54 2.28 -8.70
CA ASN A 188 19.43 1.13 -8.52
C ASN A 188 18.71 -0.01 -7.79
N GLY A 189 17.96 -0.81 -8.54
CA GLY A 189 17.28 -2.02 -8.04
C GLY A 189 15.84 -1.82 -7.60
N VAL A 190 15.36 -2.72 -6.73
CA VAL A 190 13.96 -2.78 -6.28
C VAL A 190 13.93 -2.91 -4.77
N VAL A 191 13.16 -2.06 -4.09
CA VAL A 191 12.91 -2.17 -2.65
C VAL A 191 11.56 -2.86 -2.44
N VAL A 192 11.56 -3.90 -1.60
CA VAL A 192 10.38 -4.70 -1.29
C VAL A 192 9.81 -4.29 0.06
N LYS A 193 8.47 -4.21 0.14
CA LYS A 193 7.74 -3.96 1.40
C LYS A 193 6.66 -5.00 1.58
N ALA A 194 6.47 -5.45 2.81
CA ALA A 194 5.38 -6.34 3.17
C ALA A 194 4.36 -5.60 4.03
N TYR A 195 3.08 -5.81 3.74
CA TYR A 195 1.93 -5.30 4.50
C TYR A 195 1.23 -6.49 5.15
N PHE A 196 0.76 -6.31 6.37
CA PHE A 196 0.10 -7.33 7.17
C PHE A 196 -1.27 -6.83 7.62
N LEU A 197 -2.28 -7.66 7.37
CA LEU A 197 -3.67 -7.45 7.76
C LEU A 197 -4.02 -8.52 8.81
N PRO A 198 -3.73 -8.27 10.10
CA PRO A 198 -4.06 -9.20 11.16
C PRO A 198 -5.58 -9.43 11.23
N SER A 199 -5.97 -10.68 11.43
CA SER A 199 -7.36 -11.03 11.72
C SER A 199 -7.70 -10.67 13.14
N ALA A 200 -9.00 -10.60 13.46
CA ALA A 200 -9.48 -10.64 14.82
C ALA A 200 -8.78 -11.75 15.62
N GLU A 201 -8.43 -11.50 16.88
CA GLU A 201 -8.00 -12.57 17.78
C GLU A 201 -9.08 -13.66 17.80
N ALA A 202 -8.68 -14.93 17.69
CA ALA A 202 -9.58 -16.07 17.69
C ALA A 202 -10.51 -16.01 18.93
N GLY A 203 -11.80 -15.80 18.68
CA GLY A 203 -12.84 -15.70 19.71
C GLY A 203 -13.34 -14.29 20.05
N SER A 204 -12.73 -13.21 19.54
CA SER A 204 -13.16 -11.83 19.85
C SER A 204 -14.09 -11.21 18.81
N GLY A 205 -14.08 -11.70 17.56
CA GLY A 205 -14.85 -11.10 16.46
C GLY A 205 -14.50 -9.63 16.15
N GLY A 206 -13.45 -9.06 16.77
CA GLY A 206 -13.11 -7.63 16.70
C GLY A 206 -12.01 -7.29 15.70
N ARG A 207 -11.95 -6.03 15.25
CA ARG A 207 -10.85 -5.49 14.45
C ARG A 207 -9.53 -5.50 15.24
N PRO A 208 -8.35 -5.55 14.60
CA PRO A 208 -7.09 -5.42 15.32
C PRO A 208 -7.07 -4.12 16.13
N THR A 209 -6.38 -4.14 17.27
CA THR A 209 -6.24 -2.97 18.15
C THR A 209 -4.85 -2.38 18.03
N PHE A 210 -4.66 -1.15 18.51
CA PHE A 210 -3.31 -0.57 18.61
C PHE A 210 -2.38 -1.43 19.49
N GLU A 211 -2.93 -2.12 20.50
CA GLU A 211 -2.14 -3.01 21.36
C GLU A 211 -1.69 -4.27 20.61
N THR A 212 -2.53 -4.81 19.70
CA THR A 212 -2.16 -5.91 18.80
C THR A 212 -0.91 -5.55 17.99
N PHE A 213 -0.91 -4.37 17.36
CA PHE A 213 0.25 -3.89 16.59
C PHE A 213 1.45 -3.55 17.48
N ALA A 214 1.23 -2.91 18.63
CA ALA A 214 2.30 -2.52 19.55
C ALA A 214 3.03 -3.72 20.15
N SER A 215 2.29 -4.76 20.54
CA SER A 215 2.86 -6.00 21.09
C SER A 215 3.81 -6.65 20.07
N ALA A 216 3.37 -6.77 18.81
CA ALA A 216 4.21 -7.28 17.73
C ALA A 216 5.43 -6.38 17.47
N ALA A 217 5.23 -5.05 17.42
CA ALA A 217 6.30 -4.08 17.17
C ALA A 217 7.41 -4.13 18.24
N ARG A 218 7.05 -4.25 19.52
CA ARG A 218 8.03 -4.33 20.63
C ARG A 218 8.94 -5.55 20.55
N GLY A 219 8.57 -6.58 19.80
CA GLY A 219 9.42 -7.74 19.56
C GLY A 219 10.63 -7.47 18.65
N VAL A 220 10.63 -6.36 17.88
CA VAL A 220 11.70 -6.03 16.92
C VAL A 220 12.32 -4.65 17.13
N LEU A 221 11.61 -3.72 17.77
CA LEU A 221 12.12 -2.37 17.99
C LEU A 221 13.18 -2.35 19.09
N THR A 222 14.34 -1.75 18.78
CA THR A 222 15.40 -1.47 19.77
C THR A 222 15.13 -0.20 20.58
N ASP A 223 14.39 0.74 20.00
CA ASP A 223 13.88 1.95 20.64
C ASP A 223 12.40 2.08 20.29
N ALA A 224 11.55 2.12 21.32
CA ALA A 224 10.11 2.20 21.18
C ALA A 224 9.56 3.62 21.37
N ALA A 225 10.40 4.65 21.52
CA ALA A 225 9.95 6.01 21.84
C ALA A 225 8.88 6.55 20.86
N ALA A 226 9.10 6.43 19.55
CA ALA A 226 8.10 6.85 18.55
C ALA A 226 6.80 6.02 18.62
N LEU A 227 6.91 4.70 18.89
CA LEU A 227 5.73 3.86 19.10
C LEU A 227 4.95 4.30 20.34
N ASP A 228 5.63 4.53 21.46
CA ASP A 228 5.00 4.95 22.71
C ASP A 228 4.37 6.34 22.59
N ALA A 229 5.01 7.27 21.86
CA ALA A 229 4.42 8.57 21.54
C ALA A 229 3.14 8.45 20.69
N THR A 230 3.12 7.50 19.74
CA THR A 230 1.95 7.17 18.94
C THR A 230 0.83 6.62 19.82
N LEU A 231 1.16 5.65 20.69
CA LEU A 231 0.21 5.04 21.61
C LEU A 231 -0.37 6.05 22.60
N ASP A 232 0.44 6.99 23.08
CA ASP A 232 -0.03 8.07 23.93
C ASP A 232 -1.04 8.97 23.21
N TYR A 233 -0.76 9.35 21.95
CA TYR A 233 -1.69 10.15 21.15
C TYR A 233 -3.02 9.43 20.95
N VAL A 234 -3.02 8.18 20.50
CA VAL A 234 -4.27 7.43 20.23
C VAL A 234 -5.04 7.05 21.49
N LYS A 235 -4.42 7.15 22.68
CA LYS A 235 -5.09 6.90 23.98
C LYS A 235 -5.63 8.19 24.62
N ASN A 236 -4.93 9.31 24.43
CA ASN A 236 -5.15 10.51 25.25
C ASN A 236 -5.57 11.77 24.46
N ASN A 237 -5.53 11.75 23.12
CA ASN A 237 -5.98 12.87 22.29
C ASN A 237 -7.42 12.66 21.78
N THR A 238 -8.24 13.72 21.75
CA THR A 238 -9.64 13.67 21.31
C THR A 238 -9.85 13.18 19.89
N THR A 239 -8.95 13.51 18.96
CA THR A 239 -8.98 12.97 17.59
C THR A 239 -8.29 11.60 17.53
N GLY A 240 -7.24 11.41 18.33
CA GLY A 240 -6.48 10.15 18.37
C GLY A 240 -7.31 8.94 18.79
N ILE A 241 -8.24 9.09 19.75
CA ILE A 241 -9.06 7.98 20.27
C ILE A 241 -10.02 7.37 19.23
N ASP A 242 -10.39 8.14 18.20
CA ASP A 242 -11.31 7.69 17.15
C ASP A 242 -10.59 7.03 15.96
N LEU A 243 -9.26 7.01 15.98
CA LEU A 243 -8.46 6.33 14.96
C LEU A 243 -8.63 4.81 15.08
N VAL A 244 -8.86 4.17 13.94
CA VAL A 244 -9.00 2.71 13.84
C VAL A 244 -7.78 2.15 13.14
N PRO A 245 -6.98 1.27 13.76
CA PRO A 245 -5.81 0.70 13.11
C PRO A 245 -6.23 -0.44 12.17
N ASP A 246 -5.68 -0.43 10.96
CA ASP A 246 -6.13 -1.29 9.86
C ASP A 246 -5.04 -2.29 9.43
N MET A 247 -3.80 -1.84 9.27
CA MET A 247 -2.70 -2.68 8.79
C MET A 247 -1.33 -2.20 9.27
N LEU A 248 -0.32 -3.05 9.15
CA LEU A 248 1.07 -2.71 9.43
C LEU A 248 1.95 -3.05 8.23
N ALA A 249 2.88 -2.17 7.89
CA ALA A 249 3.87 -2.43 6.84
C ALA A 249 5.30 -2.33 7.34
N VAL A 250 6.19 -3.10 6.71
CA VAL A 250 7.63 -3.09 6.96
C VAL A 250 8.41 -3.00 5.66
N ASP A 251 9.58 -2.39 5.73
CA ASP A 251 10.56 -2.45 4.64
C ASP A 251 11.34 -3.78 4.76
N CYS A 252 11.36 -4.61 3.71
CA CYS A 252 12.05 -5.92 3.70
C CYS A 252 13.55 -5.74 3.41
N ILE A 253 14.22 -5.04 4.31
CA ILE A 253 15.64 -4.68 4.27
C ILE A 253 16.26 -4.97 5.65
N ASP A 254 17.57 -4.78 5.77
CA ASP A 254 18.30 -4.83 7.04
C ASP A 254 17.45 -4.30 8.23
N PRO A 255 17.15 -5.13 9.25
CA PRO A 255 16.33 -4.77 10.40
C PRO A 255 16.75 -3.47 11.11
N THR A 256 18.03 -3.11 11.07
CA THR A 256 18.54 -1.87 11.69
C THR A 256 18.17 -0.61 10.91
N LYS A 257 17.73 -0.77 9.66
CA LYS A 257 17.31 0.30 8.74
C LYS A 257 15.82 0.22 8.39
N SER A 258 15.16 -0.91 8.70
CA SER A 258 13.75 -1.11 8.41
C SER A 258 12.88 -0.17 9.25
N ARG A 259 11.73 0.20 8.69
CA ARG A 259 10.76 1.09 9.32
C ARG A 259 9.42 0.40 9.40
N LEU A 260 8.73 0.63 10.51
CA LEU A 260 7.39 0.10 10.76
C LEU A 260 6.37 1.19 10.48
N LYS A 261 5.34 0.87 9.69
CA LYS A 261 4.26 1.81 9.38
C LYS A 261 2.95 1.26 9.92
N VAL A 262 2.36 1.91 10.91
CA VAL A 262 1.02 1.56 11.41
C VAL A 262 0.00 2.39 10.67
N TYR A 263 -0.80 1.74 9.83
CA TYR A 263 -1.88 2.38 9.08
C TYR A 263 -3.14 2.44 9.91
N VAL A 264 -3.80 3.59 9.86
CA VAL A 264 -5.02 3.89 10.61
C VAL A 264 -5.99 4.64 9.72
N SER A 265 -7.29 4.48 9.97
CA SER A 265 -8.33 5.26 9.31
C SER A 265 -9.17 6.06 10.30
N SER A 266 -9.69 7.19 9.83
CA SER A 266 -10.52 8.13 10.57
C SER A 266 -11.80 8.41 9.81
N THR A 267 -12.94 8.46 10.51
CA THR A 267 -14.17 9.06 9.95
C THR A 267 -14.17 10.57 9.99
N ALA A 268 -13.33 11.18 10.85
CA ALA A 268 -13.15 12.62 10.87
C ALA A 268 -12.28 13.03 9.69
N THR A 269 -12.79 13.99 8.92
CA THR A 269 -12.25 14.49 7.66
C THR A 269 -11.98 15.99 7.68
N SER A 270 -12.48 16.71 8.69
CA SER A 270 -12.23 18.15 8.86
C SER A 270 -10.74 18.48 8.88
N PHE A 271 -10.38 19.66 8.38
CA PHE A 271 -8.97 20.05 8.31
C PHE A 271 -8.31 20.13 9.70
N ALA A 272 -9.05 20.53 10.73
CA ALA A 272 -8.59 20.51 12.12
C ALA A 272 -8.25 19.08 12.58
N SER A 273 -9.07 18.08 12.24
CA SER A 273 -8.79 16.68 12.56
C SER A 273 -7.54 16.17 11.84
N ILE A 274 -7.38 16.52 10.55
CA ILE A 274 -6.20 16.20 9.76
C ILE A 274 -4.94 16.79 10.40
N VAL A 275 -4.97 18.08 10.75
CA VAL A 275 -3.84 18.76 11.40
C VAL A 275 -3.52 18.15 12.77
N SER A 276 -4.53 17.78 13.56
CA SER A 276 -4.33 17.11 14.84
C SER A 276 -3.55 15.80 14.65
N VAL A 277 -3.92 14.96 13.70
CA VAL A 277 -3.22 13.70 13.43
C VAL A 277 -1.82 13.95 12.87
N MET A 278 -1.68 14.82 11.87
CA MET A 278 -0.40 15.14 11.22
C MET A 278 0.64 15.74 12.15
N THR A 279 0.20 16.44 13.20
CA THR A 279 1.09 17.04 14.21
C THR A 279 1.21 16.20 15.48
N LEU A 280 0.56 15.03 15.53
CA LEU A 280 0.45 14.20 16.72
C LEU A 280 -0.06 15.01 17.94
N GLY A 281 -1.08 15.84 17.72
CA GLY A 281 -1.65 16.75 18.71
C GLY A 281 -0.71 17.90 19.10
N GLY A 282 0.07 18.41 18.14
CA GLY A 282 1.05 19.48 18.35
C GLY A 282 2.40 19.03 18.92
N LYS A 283 2.65 17.72 19.10
CA LYS A 283 3.96 17.20 19.54
C LYS A 283 5.03 17.29 18.46
N ILE A 284 4.65 17.14 17.20
CA ILE A 284 5.53 17.36 16.06
C ILE A 284 5.54 18.87 15.78
N SER A 285 6.67 19.51 16.09
CA SER A 285 6.85 20.96 15.98
C SER A 285 7.19 21.41 14.55
N ASP A 286 7.22 22.73 14.33
CA ASP A 286 7.71 23.36 13.10
C ASP A 286 6.91 23.02 11.83
N MET A 287 5.62 22.71 12.00
CA MET A 287 4.72 22.27 10.93
C MET A 287 3.95 23.39 10.22
N ASP A 288 4.07 24.65 10.65
CA ASP A 288 3.26 25.78 10.13
C ASP A 288 3.28 25.90 8.60
N ARG A 289 4.46 25.71 8.00
CA ARG A 289 4.60 25.73 6.54
C ARG A 289 3.92 24.53 5.90
N GLY A 290 4.14 23.33 6.44
CA GLY A 290 3.53 22.10 5.93
C GLY A 290 2.01 22.10 6.04
N ILE A 291 1.46 22.69 7.11
CA ILE A 291 0.01 22.88 7.30
C ILE A 291 -0.55 23.80 6.22
N LYS A 292 0.10 24.92 5.90
CA LYS A 292 -0.33 25.82 4.82
C LYS A 292 -0.26 25.15 3.44
N GLU A 293 0.81 24.40 3.18
CA GLU A 293 0.94 23.63 1.93
C GLU A 293 -0.13 22.53 1.84
N LEU A 294 -0.49 21.91 2.96
CA LEU A 294 -1.56 20.92 3.03
C LEU A 294 -2.96 21.52 2.83
N GLU A 295 -3.22 22.70 3.40
CA GLU A 295 -4.46 23.46 3.17
C GLU A 295 -4.62 23.77 1.68
N GLN A 296 -3.55 24.26 1.04
CA GLN A 296 -3.54 24.53 -0.41
C GLN A 296 -3.77 23.26 -1.23
N LEU A 297 -3.11 22.16 -0.88
CA LEU A 297 -3.32 20.88 -1.56
C LEU A 297 -4.78 20.43 -1.45
N LEU A 298 -5.37 20.55 -0.26
CA LEU A 298 -6.75 20.16 -0.02
C LEU A 298 -7.73 21.07 -0.78
N SER A 299 -7.50 22.39 -0.82
CA SER A 299 -8.29 23.31 -1.64
C SER A 299 -8.25 22.95 -3.14
N LEU A 300 -7.07 22.57 -3.65
CA LEU A 300 -6.91 22.13 -5.05
C LEU A 300 -7.66 20.83 -5.32
N ILE A 301 -7.60 19.86 -4.40
CA ILE A 301 -8.36 18.61 -4.51
C ILE A 301 -9.86 18.90 -4.52
N LEU A 302 -10.34 19.74 -3.62
CA LEU A 302 -11.77 20.06 -3.48
C LEU A 302 -12.28 21.03 -4.56
N GLY A 303 -11.42 21.56 -5.44
CA GLY A 303 -11.79 22.54 -6.45
C GLY A 303 -12.35 23.85 -5.87
N THR A 304 -11.89 24.26 -4.67
CA THR A 304 -12.35 25.50 -4.01
C THR A 304 -11.34 26.62 -4.14
N GLU A 305 -11.83 27.81 -4.49
CA GLU A 305 -11.03 29.05 -4.48
C GLU A 305 -11.00 29.74 -3.11
N SER A 306 -11.95 29.40 -2.23
CA SER A 306 -12.02 29.94 -0.86
C SER A 306 -11.24 29.05 0.11
N PRO A 307 -10.66 29.63 1.18
CA PRO A 307 -10.08 28.85 2.27
C PRO A 307 -11.10 27.85 2.80
N ILE A 308 -10.63 26.63 3.05
CA ILE A 308 -11.47 25.59 3.65
C ILE A 308 -11.79 25.96 5.10
N SER A 309 -13.00 25.62 5.54
CA SER A 309 -13.34 25.65 6.96
C SER A 309 -12.48 24.62 7.69
N TRP A 310 -11.97 25.00 8.86
CA TRP A 310 -11.14 24.10 9.65
C TRP A 310 -11.97 23.02 10.34
N ASP A 311 -13.19 23.37 10.77
CA ASP A 311 -14.00 22.54 11.64
C ASP A 311 -15.05 21.73 10.88
N ASP A 312 -15.43 22.16 9.68
CA ASP A 312 -16.43 21.44 8.89
C ASP A 312 -15.84 20.15 8.31
N GLU A 313 -16.65 19.10 8.33
CA GLU A 313 -16.33 17.84 7.66
C GLU A 313 -16.36 18.02 6.15
N LEU A 314 -15.47 17.31 5.44
CA LEU A 314 -15.40 17.39 4.00
C LEU A 314 -16.62 16.73 3.36
N GLU A 315 -17.18 17.41 2.37
CA GLU A 315 -18.28 16.86 1.58
C GLU A 315 -17.79 15.70 0.71
N VAL A 316 -18.37 14.54 0.96
CA VAL A 316 -18.19 13.36 0.13
C VAL A 316 -18.99 13.54 -1.18
N GLN A 317 -18.39 13.21 -2.31
CA GLN A 317 -19.08 13.20 -3.60
C GLN A 317 -20.17 12.11 -3.66
N GLY A 318 -21.02 12.13 -4.71
CA GLY A 318 -22.25 11.33 -4.82
C GLY A 318 -22.10 9.80 -4.76
N VAL A 319 -23.03 9.07 -5.39
CA VAL A 319 -23.10 7.60 -5.29
C VAL A 319 -21.78 6.97 -5.74
N PHE A 320 -21.14 6.25 -4.82
CA PHE A 320 -19.94 5.46 -5.07
C PHE A 320 -20.31 3.97 -5.10
N ASP A 321 -19.86 3.27 -6.14
CA ASP A 321 -19.97 1.81 -6.19
C ASP A 321 -18.88 1.25 -5.29
N LYS A 322 -19.25 0.74 -4.11
CA LYS A 322 -18.35 0.30 -3.01
C LYS A 322 -17.57 -0.98 -3.35
N GLY A 323 -17.41 -1.28 -4.64
CA GLY A 323 -16.77 -2.48 -5.14
C GLY A 323 -17.38 -3.76 -4.58
N LEU A 324 -16.64 -4.87 -4.77
CA LEU A 324 -16.99 -6.18 -4.18
C LEU A 324 -16.03 -6.59 -3.07
N ALA A 325 -14.96 -5.81 -2.85
CA ALA A 325 -13.90 -6.14 -1.92
C ALA A 325 -14.24 -5.75 -0.47
N HIS A 326 -14.88 -4.60 -0.26
CA HIS A 326 -15.11 -4.04 1.07
C HIS A 326 -16.60 -3.95 1.40
N ASP A 327 -16.96 -4.27 2.65
CA ASP A 327 -18.35 -4.19 3.13
C ASP A 327 -18.82 -2.75 3.41
N PHE A 328 -17.94 -1.77 3.27
CA PHE A 328 -18.18 -0.35 3.49
C PHE A 328 -17.36 0.49 2.50
N ASP A 329 -17.67 1.78 2.40
CA ASP A 329 -16.91 2.69 1.53
C ASP A 329 -15.59 3.03 2.22
N LEU A 330 -14.51 2.40 1.76
CA LEU A 330 -13.17 2.62 2.29
C LEU A 330 -12.69 4.06 2.09
N TYR A 331 -13.13 4.70 1.00
CA TYR A 331 -12.64 5.99 0.56
C TYR A 331 -13.41 7.18 1.16
N GLU A 332 -14.50 6.94 1.88
CA GLU A 332 -15.20 7.94 2.70
C GLU A 332 -14.38 8.35 3.95
N ARG A 333 -13.25 7.68 4.20
CA ARG A 333 -12.41 7.85 5.39
C ARG A 333 -11.06 8.47 5.03
N MET A 334 -10.49 9.25 5.94
CA MET A 334 -9.08 9.63 5.84
C MET A 334 -8.20 8.48 6.33
N THR A 335 -7.15 8.17 5.60
CA THR A 335 -6.16 7.16 6.00
C THR A 335 -4.85 7.84 6.35
N TYR A 336 -4.20 7.37 7.40
CA TYR A 336 -2.89 7.83 7.82
C TYR A 336 -1.97 6.64 8.03
N TYR A 337 -0.66 6.87 8.05
CA TYR A 337 0.24 5.98 8.78
C TYR A 337 1.17 6.75 9.69
N PHE A 338 1.54 6.11 10.80
CA PHE A 338 2.65 6.50 11.66
C PHE A 338 3.90 5.72 11.25
N ASP A 339 4.94 6.42 10.77
CA ASP A 339 6.24 5.86 10.41
C ASP A 339 7.15 5.83 11.64
N ILE A 340 7.39 4.63 12.15
CA ILE A 340 8.26 4.36 13.29
C ILE A 340 9.59 3.91 12.73
N ALA A 341 10.48 4.88 12.54
CA ALA A 341 11.83 4.66 12.07
C ALA A 341 12.80 4.33 13.21
N PRO A 342 13.91 3.62 12.94
CA PRO A 342 14.90 3.29 13.95
C PRO A 342 15.43 4.55 14.65
N SER A 343 15.47 4.50 15.99
CA SER A 343 15.97 5.59 16.84
C SER A 343 15.18 6.91 16.81
N SER A 344 14.07 7.01 16.06
CA SER A 344 13.20 8.19 16.08
C SER A 344 12.46 8.30 17.42
N LYS A 345 12.35 9.54 17.92
CA LYS A 345 11.62 9.84 19.18
C LYS A 345 10.14 10.11 18.99
N LEU A 346 9.78 10.58 17.80
CA LEU A 346 8.40 10.79 17.35
C LEU A 346 8.23 10.09 15.99
N PRO A 347 7.02 9.62 15.65
CA PRO A 347 6.76 9.10 14.32
C PRO A 347 6.73 10.24 13.29
N ASP A 348 7.08 9.94 12.04
CA ASP A 348 6.59 10.75 10.93
C ASP A 348 5.14 10.35 10.62
N VAL A 349 4.32 11.30 10.18
CA VAL A 349 2.91 11.03 9.84
C VAL A 349 2.69 11.28 8.36
N LYS A 350 2.03 10.34 7.68
CA LYS A 350 1.57 10.53 6.30
C LYS A 350 0.05 10.45 6.23
N LEU A 351 -0.55 11.38 5.51
CA LEU A 351 -1.96 11.40 5.14
C LEU A 351 -2.16 10.81 3.73
N TYR A 352 -3.27 10.09 3.57
CA TYR A 352 -3.84 9.65 2.31
C TYR A 352 -5.22 10.29 2.17
N ILE A 353 -5.39 11.10 1.12
CA ILE A 353 -6.65 11.76 0.80
C ILE A 353 -7.31 10.97 -0.34
N PRO A 354 -8.47 10.34 -0.13
CA PRO A 354 -9.17 9.63 -1.20
C PRO A 354 -9.77 10.60 -2.21
N VAL A 355 -8.98 10.98 -3.23
CA VAL A 355 -9.42 11.91 -4.29
C VAL A 355 -10.68 11.39 -5.01
N ILE A 356 -10.87 10.08 -5.09
CA ILE A 356 -12.08 9.49 -5.69
C ILE A 356 -13.38 9.84 -4.95
N ARG A 357 -13.32 10.21 -3.66
CA ARG A 357 -14.48 10.64 -2.87
C ARG A 357 -14.54 12.13 -2.62
N PHE A 358 -13.40 12.82 -2.56
CA PHE A 358 -13.36 14.24 -2.22
C PHE A 358 -13.02 15.14 -3.41
N GLY A 359 -12.33 14.63 -4.43
CA GLY A 359 -11.71 15.42 -5.49
C GLY A 359 -12.68 15.93 -6.57
N ARG A 360 -12.81 17.25 -6.74
CA ARG A 360 -13.76 17.90 -7.67
C ARG A 360 -13.16 18.32 -8.99
#